data_AF-A0A7K7LU92-F1
#
_entry.id   AF-A0A7K7LU92-F1
#
_cell.length_a   1.000
_cell.length_b   1.000
_cell.length_c   1.000
_cell.angle_alpha   90.00
_cell.angle_beta   90.00
_cell.angle_gamma   90.00
#
_symmetry.space_group_name_H-M   'P 1'
#
loop_
_entity.id
_entity.type
_entity.pdbx_description
1 polymer ?
#
loop_
_entity_poly.entity_id
_entity_poly.type
_entity_poly.pdbx_seq_one_letter_code
_entity_poly.pdbx_strand_id
1 'polypeptide(L)'
;LHAAEMADGRGHPQPGDLIEIDRKIYQHWALYMGDGYVINVTPVDEGAPSLLVSTTSIFARKAKVKKQLLKEVVADNTWCVNNKYDRSRTPLPVKEIIRRAEQWIDREVSYDVLGSNCEHFVTMLRYGEGVSDQVS
;
A
#
# COMPACT_ATOMS: atom_id res chain seq x y z
N LEU A 1 -14.07 -25.55 19.59
CA LEU A 1 -13.62 -24.77 18.41
C LEU A 1 -14.61 -23.64 18.19
N HIS A 2 -14.41 -22.51 18.87
CA HIS A 2 -15.02 -21.20 18.56
C HIS A 2 -14.43 -20.14 19.47
N ALA A 3 -14.54 -18.89 19.02
CA ALA A 3 -14.11 -17.63 19.63
C ALA A 3 -12.66 -17.21 19.35
N ALA A 4 -12.37 -17.00 18.06
CA ALA A 4 -11.50 -15.90 17.65
C ALA A 4 -12.34 -14.61 17.71
N GLU A 5 -12.39 -13.97 18.87
CA GLU A 5 -12.98 -12.64 19.02
C GLU A 5 -12.31 -11.94 20.20
N MET A 6 -11.19 -11.28 19.90
CA MET A 6 -10.67 -10.18 20.70
C MET A 6 -10.33 -9.06 19.72
N ALA A 7 -11.38 -8.31 19.38
CA ALA A 7 -11.31 -7.10 18.57
C ALA A 7 -10.63 -6.00 19.40
N ASP A 8 -9.32 -5.87 19.22
CA ASP A 8 -8.71 -4.54 19.13
C ASP A 8 -9.40 -3.82 17.95
N GLY A 9 -9.63 -2.50 18.02
CA GLY A 9 -10.38 -1.71 17.02
C GLY A 9 -9.78 -1.72 15.60
N ARG A 10 -8.82 -2.59 15.32
CA ARG A 10 -8.30 -2.99 14.02
C ARG A 10 -9.21 -4.07 13.45
N GLY A 11 -10.24 -3.64 12.71
CA GLY A 11 -11.10 -4.56 11.94
C GLY A 11 -10.24 -5.53 11.12
N HIS A 12 -10.67 -6.80 11.04
CA HIS A 12 -9.99 -7.79 10.21
C HIS A 12 -10.08 -7.34 8.75
N PRO A 13 -8.94 -7.12 8.06
CA PRO A 13 -8.96 -6.58 6.71
C PRO A 13 -9.54 -7.60 5.74
N GLN A 14 -10.31 -7.10 4.77
CA GLN A 14 -10.91 -7.90 3.72
C GLN A 14 -10.12 -7.73 2.41
N PRO A 15 -10.04 -8.77 1.56
CA PRO A 15 -9.35 -8.65 0.27
C PRO A 15 -9.84 -7.44 -0.53
N GLY A 16 -8.89 -6.62 -0.99
CA GLY A 16 -9.14 -5.34 -1.66
C GLY A 16 -9.09 -4.11 -0.75
N ASP A 17 -9.09 -4.27 0.58
CA ASP A 17 -8.97 -3.15 1.51
C ASP A 17 -7.63 -2.44 1.39
N LEU A 18 -7.68 -1.11 1.48
CA LEU A 18 -6.49 -0.28 1.61
C LEU A 18 -6.05 -0.25 3.07
N ILE A 19 -4.76 -0.48 3.27
CA ILE A 19 -4.10 -0.48 4.57
C ILE A 19 -3.24 0.78 4.65
N GLU A 20 -3.56 1.65 5.60
CA GLU A 20 -2.75 2.81 5.94
C GLU A 20 -1.88 2.45 7.14
N ILE A 21 -0.56 2.65 7.01
CA ILE A 21 0.43 2.37 8.04
C ILE A 21 1.10 3.69 8.43
N ASP A 22 1.02 4.06 9.70
CA ASP A 22 1.58 5.30 10.21
C ASP A 22 3.06 5.11 10.56
N ARG A 23 3.96 5.64 9.72
CA ARG A 23 5.42 5.63 9.96
C ARG A 23 5.89 6.86 10.76
N LYS A 24 4.99 7.60 11.41
CA LYS A 24 5.21 8.85 12.17
C LYS A 24 5.60 10.06 11.31
N ILE A 25 6.49 9.85 10.34
CA ILE A 25 7.02 10.90 9.45
C ILE A 25 6.37 10.90 8.07
N TYR A 26 5.72 9.80 7.68
CA TYR A 26 4.90 9.68 6.47
C TYR A 26 3.92 8.50 6.62
N GLN A 27 2.96 8.41 5.72
CA GLN A 27 1.97 7.36 5.63
C GLN A 27 2.39 6.39 4.54
N HIS A 28 2.51 5.11 4.90
CA HIS A 28 2.73 4.05 3.93
C HIS A 28 1.42 3.37 3.58
N TRP A 29 1.22 3.08 2.31
CA TRP A 29 -0.01 2.48 1.79
C TRP A 29 0.25 1.11 1.19
N ALA A 30 -0.65 0.19 1.49
CA ALA A 30 -0.66 -1.16 0.95
C ALA A 30 -2.09 -1.60 0.61
N LEU A 31 -2.25 -2.63 -0.21
CA LEU A 31 -3.54 -3.24 -0.51
C LEU A 31 -3.57 -4.67 0.00
N TYR A 32 -4.59 -5.02 0.78
CA TYR A 32 -4.73 -6.34 1.37
C TYR A 32 -5.20 -7.36 0.33
N MET A 33 -4.45 -8.44 0.20
CA MET A 33 -4.64 -9.48 -0.81
C MET A 33 -5.48 -10.67 -0.30
N GLY A 34 -5.64 -10.78 1.03
CA GLY A 34 -6.13 -12.00 1.68
C GLY A 34 -5.01 -12.77 2.37
N ASP A 35 -5.39 -13.68 3.28
CA ASP A 35 -4.49 -14.62 3.97
C ASP A 35 -3.27 -13.97 4.66
N GLY A 36 -3.46 -12.75 5.18
CA GLY A 36 -2.38 -12.00 5.84
C GLY A 36 -1.39 -11.35 4.88
N TYR A 37 -1.60 -11.40 3.56
CA TYR A 37 -0.73 -10.78 2.57
C TYR A 37 -1.22 -9.39 2.14
N VAL A 38 -0.25 -8.53 1.84
CA VAL A 38 -0.47 -7.24 1.18
C VAL A 38 0.41 -7.12 -0.06
N ILE A 39 0.00 -6.25 -0.97
CA ILE A 39 0.85 -5.70 -2.02
C ILE A 39 1.21 -4.26 -1.68
N ASN A 40 2.49 -3.90 -1.83
CA ASN A 40 2.98 -2.55 -1.61
C ASN A 40 4.11 -2.21 -2.59
N VAL A 41 4.44 -0.93 -2.67
CA VAL A 41 5.58 -0.44 -3.44
C VAL A 41 6.74 -0.15 -2.49
N THR A 42 7.89 -0.77 -2.70
CA THR A 42 9.10 -0.61 -1.87
C THR A 42 10.28 -0.14 -2.70
N PRO A 43 11.14 0.78 -2.21
CA PRO A 43 12.38 1.12 -2.89
C PRO A 43 13.23 -0.13 -3.19
N VAL A 44 13.91 -0.16 -4.34
CA VAL A 44 14.81 -1.28 -4.72
C VAL A 44 16.06 -1.31 -3.83
N ASP A 45 16.43 -0.18 -3.22
CA ASP A 45 17.69 0.01 -2.52
C ASP A 45 17.47 0.14 -1.00
N GLU A 46 17.28 -0.99 -0.32
CA GLU A 46 17.32 -1.05 1.15
C GLU A 46 18.50 -1.92 1.60
N GLY A 47 19.70 -1.38 1.43
CA GLY A 47 20.91 -1.78 2.16
C GLY A 47 21.28 -0.81 3.31
N ALA A 48 20.56 0.30 3.49
CA ALA A 48 20.83 1.26 4.54
C ALA A 48 19.55 1.93 5.05
N PRO A 49 19.45 2.22 6.37
CA PRO A 49 18.35 3.00 6.92
C PRO A 49 18.59 4.46 6.56
N SER A 50 18.20 4.86 5.35
CA SER A 50 18.38 6.25 4.91
C SER A 50 17.26 7.14 5.46
N LEU A 51 17.30 7.35 6.78
CA LEU A 51 16.89 8.61 7.42
C LEU A 51 17.89 9.72 7.05
N LEU A 52 18.09 9.98 5.76
CA LEU A 52 18.83 11.14 5.29
C LEU A 52 18.16 11.63 4.02
N VAL A 53 17.32 12.66 4.19
CA VAL A 53 16.93 13.57 3.13
C VAL A 53 18.22 14.24 2.65
N SER A 54 18.77 13.76 1.54
CA SER A 54 19.77 14.49 0.77
C SER A 54 19.06 15.07 -0.45
N THR A 55 19.02 16.41 -0.52
CA THR A 55 18.41 17.25 -1.56
C THR A 55 19.10 17.14 -2.93
N THR A 56 19.77 16.03 -3.21
CA THR A 56 20.61 15.82 -4.40
C THR A 56 20.31 14.46 -5.02
N SER A 57 19.11 14.27 -5.54
CA SER A 57 18.87 13.50 -6.77
C SER A 57 17.39 13.47 -7.11
N ILE A 58 17.01 14.34 -8.04
CA ILE A 58 15.81 14.22 -8.88
C ILE A 58 16.02 13.07 -9.89
N PHE A 59 16.60 11.95 -9.44
CA PHE A 59 16.65 10.72 -10.20
C PHE A 59 15.46 9.90 -9.76
N ALA A 60 14.59 9.53 -10.70
CA ALA A 60 13.49 8.60 -10.48
C ALA A 60 14.02 7.38 -9.73
N ARG A 61 13.74 7.31 -8.42
CA ARG A 61 14.16 6.18 -7.61
C ARG A 61 13.41 4.97 -8.15
N LYS A 62 14.11 3.87 -8.38
CA LYS A 62 13.44 2.62 -8.77
C LYS A 62 12.81 2.01 -7.54
N ALA A 63 11.57 1.56 -7.67
CA ALA A 63 10.91 0.76 -6.66
C ALA A 63 10.41 -0.55 -7.27
N LYS A 64 10.21 -1.53 -6.41
CA LYS A 64 9.67 -2.83 -6.74
C LYS A 64 8.36 -3.03 -6.01
N VAL A 65 7.37 -3.50 -6.74
CA VAL A 65 6.10 -3.94 -6.17
C VAL A 65 6.30 -5.32 -5.55
N LYS A 66 5.99 -5.47 -4.26
CA LYS A 66 6.20 -6.72 -3.51
C LYS A 66 4.89 -7.23 -2.92
N LYS A 67 4.74 -8.55 -2.90
CA LYS A 67 3.77 -9.25 -2.06
C LYS A 67 4.46 -9.65 -0.75
N GLN A 68 3.95 -9.19 0.38
CA GLN A 68 4.58 -9.38 1.69
C GLN A 68 3.52 -9.71 2.75
N LEU A 69 3.94 -10.28 3.88
CA LEU A 69 3.03 -10.45 5.01
C LEU A 69 2.74 -9.09 5.65
N LEU A 70 1.46 -8.81 5.92
CA LEU A 70 1.01 -7.57 6.56
C LEU A 70 1.80 -7.29 7.85
N LYS A 71 2.00 -8.33 8.69
CA LYS A 71 2.77 -8.21 9.93
C LYS A 71 4.21 -7.73 9.72
N GLU A 72 4.84 -8.11 8.61
CA GLU A 72 6.24 -7.73 8.31
C GLU A 72 6.29 -6.30 7.78
N VAL A 73 5.31 -5.90 6.96
CA VAL A 73 5.22 -4.53 6.45
C VAL A 73 4.90 -3.55 7.58
N VAL A 74 3.97 -3.90 8.47
CA VAL A 74 3.60 -3.08 9.63
C VAL A 74 4.77 -2.98 10.63
N ALA A 75 5.41 -4.10 10.95
CA ALA A 75 6.40 -4.20 12.01
C ALA A 75 5.85 -3.60 13.33
N ASP A 76 6.54 -2.61 13.90
CA ASP A 76 6.14 -1.96 15.17
C ASP A 76 5.24 -0.72 14.98
N ASN A 77 4.72 -0.50 13.78
CA ASN A 77 3.91 0.69 13.47
C ASN A 77 2.41 0.42 13.67
N THR A 78 1.64 1.48 13.88
CA THR A 78 0.18 1.40 13.88
C THR A 78 -0.34 1.35 12.44
N TRP A 79 -1.49 0.69 12.25
CA TRP A 79 -2.15 0.61 10.96
C TRP A 79 -3.67 0.52 11.12
N CYS A 80 -4.39 0.91 10.06
CA CYS A 80 -5.83 0.76 9.96
C CYS A 80 -6.27 0.40 8.53
N VAL A 81 -7.48 -0.12 8.40
CA VAL A 81 -8.17 -0.17 7.10
C VAL A 81 -8.68 1.24 6.80
N ASN A 82 -8.25 1.82 5.69
CA ASN A 82 -8.69 3.15 5.24
C ASN A 82 -9.01 3.13 3.75
N ASN A 83 -10.24 2.73 3.40
CA ASN A 83 -10.75 2.81 2.03
C ASN A 83 -11.10 4.26 1.66
N LYS A 84 -10.06 5.09 1.50
CA LYS A 84 -10.05 6.56 1.46
C LYS A 84 -11.15 7.20 0.59
N TYR A 85 -11.52 6.57 -0.52
CA TYR A 85 -12.44 7.12 -1.51
C TYR A 85 -13.76 6.35 -1.66
N ASP A 86 -14.06 5.35 -0.81
CA ASP A 86 -15.31 4.58 -0.91
C ASP A 86 -16.58 5.45 -0.79
N ARG A 87 -16.48 6.62 -0.14
CA ARG A 87 -17.59 7.58 -0.03
C ARG A 87 -17.91 8.31 -1.34
N SER A 88 -16.94 8.42 -2.25
CA SER A 88 -17.06 9.20 -3.48
C SER A 88 -16.81 8.38 -4.76
N ARG A 89 -16.27 7.17 -4.63
CA ARG A 89 -15.92 6.28 -5.74
C ARG A 89 -16.31 4.85 -5.41
N THR A 90 -16.93 4.18 -6.38
CA THR A 90 -17.22 2.76 -6.27
C THR A 90 -15.93 1.96 -6.49
N PRO A 91 -15.52 1.10 -5.54
CA PRO A 91 -14.38 0.21 -5.77
C PRO A 91 -14.72 -0.80 -6.87
N LEU A 92 -13.69 -1.30 -7.55
CA LEU A 92 -13.84 -2.39 -8.50
C LEU A 92 -14.28 -3.66 -7.77
N PRO A 93 -14.85 -4.65 -8.47
CA PRO A 93 -15.10 -5.96 -7.88
C PRO A 93 -13.82 -6.54 -7.27
N VAL A 94 -13.90 -7.08 -6.06
CA VAL A 94 -12.72 -7.59 -5.31
C VAL A 94 -11.86 -8.52 -6.17
N LYS A 95 -12.48 -9.42 -6.94
CA LYS A 95 -11.76 -10.32 -7.87
C LYS A 95 -10.92 -9.56 -8.90
N GLU A 96 -11.42 -8.44 -9.40
CA GLU A 96 -10.69 -7.59 -10.36
C GLU A 96 -9.55 -6.83 -9.67
N ILE A 97 -9.76 -6.32 -8.45
CA ILE A 97 -8.71 -5.68 -7.66
C ILE A 97 -7.54 -6.63 -7.44
N ILE A 98 -7.83 -7.85 -6.96
CA ILE A 98 -6.81 -8.88 -6.71
C ILE A 98 -6.11 -9.28 -8.02
N ARG A 99 -6.86 -9.52 -9.09
CA ARG A 99 -6.29 -9.86 -10.41
C ARG A 99 -5.33 -8.77 -10.90
N ARG A 100 -5.69 -7.49 -10.77
CA ARG A 100 -4.81 -6.37 -11.14
C ARG A 100 -3.56 -6.34 -10.27
N ALA A 101 -3.73 -6.45 -8.96
CA ALA A 101 -2.61 -6.45 -8.02
C ALA A 101 -1.59 -7.55 -8.34
N GLU A 102 -2.05 -8.77 -8.60
CA GLU A 102 -1.18 -9.90 -8.98
C GLU A 102 -0.33 -9.63 -10.22
N GLN A 103 -0.86 -8.89 -11.21
CA GLN A 103 -0.12 -8.56 -12.43
C GLN A 103 1.08 -7.65 -12.17
N TRP A 104 1.09 -6.90 -11.07
CA TRP A 104 2.15 -5.96 -10.72
C TRP A 104 3.25 -6.56 -9.86
N ILE A 105 3.03 -7.74 -9.26
CA ILE A 105 4.03 -8.39 -8.40
C ILE A 105 5.36 -8.51 -9.15
N ASP A 106 6.44 -8.16 -8.45
CA ASP A 106 7.82 -8.17 -8.93
C ASP A 106 8.19 -7.17 -10.04
N ARG A 107 7.26 -6.30 -10.46
CA ARG A 107 7.57 -5.24 -11.43
C ARG A 107 8.33 -4.08 -10.79
N GLU A 108 9.25 -3.50 -11.57
CA GLU A 108 9.86 -2.21 -11.26
C GLU A 108 8.92 -1.08 -11.69
N VAL A 109 8.79 -0.06 -10.83
CA VAL A 109 8.04 1.17 -11.09
C VAL A 109 8.88 2.38 -10.70
N SER A 110 8.64 3.51 -11.36
CA SER A 110 9.25 4.79 -10.95
C SER A 110 8.67 5.23 -9.61
N TYR A 111 9.55 5.67 -8.72
CA TYR A 111 9.23 6.06 -7.36
C TYR A 111 9.50 7.56 -7.17
N ASP A 112 8.46 8.35 -7.31
CA ASP A 112 8.38 9.70 -6.78
C ASP A 112 8.07 9.63 -5.27
N VAL A 113 8.27 10.76 -4.59
CA VAL A 113 8.41 10.87 -3.12
C VAL A 113 7.46 9.95 -2.33
N LEU A 114 8.05 9.15 -1.44
CA LEU A 114 7.42 8.17 -0.55
C LEU A 114 6.15 8.74 0.11
N GLY A 115 4.99 8.18 -0.23
CA GLY A 115 3.68 8.67 0.18
C GLY A 115 2.73 8.78 -1.02
N SER A 116 3.09 9.60 -2.00
CA SER A 116 2.27 9.77 -3.22
C SER A 116 2.23 8.48 -4.05
N ASN A 117 3.39 7.84 -4.27
CA ASN A 117 3.45 6.69 -5.17
C ASN A 117 2.81 5.43 -4.61
N CYS A 118 2.97 5.16 -3.30
CA CYS A 118 2.32 4.01 -2.69
C CYS A 118 0.81 4.20 -2.55
N GLU A 119 0.35 5.40 -2.16
CA GLU A 119 -1.09 5.71 -2.12
C GLU A 119 -1.69 5.61 -3.53
N HIS A 120 -1.11 6.29 -4.50
CA HIS A 120 -1.57 6.30 -5.88
C HIS A 120 -1.63 4.90 -6.49
N PHE A 121 -0.60 4.08 -6.23
CA PHE A 121 -0.58 2.71 -6.72
C PHE A 121 -1.77 1.90 -6.19
N VAL A 122 -2.02 1.92 -4.87
CA VAL A 122 -3.09 1.09 -4.30
C VAL A 122 -4.49 1.64 -4.59
N THR A 123 -4.63 2.95 -4.76
CA THR A 123 -5.91 3.55 -5.19
C THR A 123 -6.19 3.25 -6.66
N MET A 124 -5.17 3.26 -7.53
CA MET A 124 -5.29 2.80 -8.92
C MET A 124 -5.72 1.33 -9.00
N LEU A 125 -5.20 0.46 -8.11
CA LEU A 125 -5.63 -0.94 -8.03
C LEU A 125 -7.08 -1.08 -7.57
N ARG A 126 -7.51 -0.33 -6.54
CA ARG A 126 -8.86 -0.44 -5.96
C ARG A 126 -9.95 0.21 -6.81
N TYR A 127 -9.67 1.37 -7.40
CA TYR A 127 -10.66 2.22 -8.06
C TYR A 127 -10.43 2.40 -9.58
N GLY A 128 -9.26 2.04 -10.11
CA GLY A 128 -8.88 2.21 -11.52
C GLY A 128 -8.05 3.47 -11.81
N GLU A 129 -7.61 3.64 -13.07
CA GLU A 129 -6.60 4.62 -13.52
C GLU A 129 -6.97 6.12 -13.35
N GLY A 130 -8.16 6.45 -12.84
CA GLY A 130 -8.65 7.83 -12.70
C GLY A 130 -8.54 8.47 -11.31
N VAL A 131 -7.68 7.95 -10.41
CA VAL A 131 -7.60 8.37 -8.99
C VAL A 131 -6.20 8.86 -8.59
N SER A 132 -5.63 9.74 -9.40
CA SER A 132 -4.60 10.65 -8.88
C SER A 132 -5.18 12.06 -8.89
N ASP A 133 -5.43 12.64 -7.71
CA ASP A 133 -5.61 14.09 -7.57
C ASP A 133 -4.25 14.82 -7.63
N GLN A 134 -3.37 14.34 -8.51
CA GLN A 134 -2.14 15.00 -8.95
C GLN A 134 -2.25 15.10 -10.47
N VAL A 135 -2.93 16.14 -10.94
CA VAL A 135 -2.85 16.60 -12.32
C VAL A 135 -1.94 17.83 -12.33
N SER A 136 -0.87 17.71 -13.13
CA SER A 136 0.09 18.72 -13.60
C SER A 136 1.02 19.42 -12.60
#